data_AF-A0A5D6VVY4-F1
#
_entry.id   AF-A0A5D6VVY4-F1
#
_cell.length_a   1.000
_cell.length_b   1.000
_cell.length_c   1.000
_cell.angle_alpha   90.00
_cell.angle_beta   90.00
_cell.angle_gamma   90.00
#
_symmetry.space_group_name_H-M   'P 1'
#
loop_
_entity.id
_entity.type
_entity.pdbx_description
1 polymer ?
#
loop_
_entity_poly.entity_id
_entity_poly.type
_entity_poly.pdbx_seq_one_letter_code
_entity_poly.pdbx_strand_id
1 'polypeptide(L)'
;MELFPPLVAQVMLVLVGVIGIVSLVVGAYNSSILISGRRQFLKIEVLEQDIAKLQQEIKELKSKQLPVEESQPVAIVPPEPDPLESTGAEEVWAEFLKDYNNLAASMDVPKALEACETFAGTHQLTFLICLDHAAQENGMISPKFGEVKQLAESNYWAWAVPETGGAFVVVPNPLHDYDEKLHTEGGMKETFASNYESGICKEIKVRLPAKFQNRKGTWKIIQPGVIKVK
;
A
#
# COMPACT_ATOMS: atom_id res chain seq x y z
N MET A 1 -39.06 55.47 -30.02
CA MET A 1 -38.91 54.01 -30.20
C MET A 1 -38.41 53.46 -28.88
N GLU A 2 -39.32 52.94 -28.05
CA GLU A 2 -38.92 52.29 -26.81
C GLU A 2 -38.41 50.90 -27.16
N LEU A 3 -37.13 50.64 -26.92
CA LEU A 3 -36.46 49.48 -27.50
C LEU A 3 -36.90 48.13 -26.89
N PHE A 4 -37.57 48.09 -25.72
CA PHE A 4 -38.07 46.85 -25.10
C PHE A 4 -39.25 47.10 -24.13
N PRO A 5 -40.19 46.14 -23.95
CA PRO A 5 -41.24 46.21 -22.93
C PRO A 5 -40.65 46.31 -21.51
N PRO A 6 -41.31 47.00 -20.56
CA PRO A 6 -40.78 47.23 -19.21
C PRO A 6 -40.43 45.94 -18.44
N LEU A 7 -41.18 44.85 -18.68
CA LEU A 7 -40.90 43.52 -18.12
C LEU A 7 -39.58 42.93 -18.63
N VAL A 8 -39.26 43.12 -19.92
CA VAL A 8 -38.03 42.59 -20.53
C VAL A 8 -36.81 43.34 -20.01
N ALA A 9 -36.91 44.66 -19.84
CA ALA A 9 -35.85 45.48 -19.27
C ALA A 9 -35.52 45.06 -17.82
N GLN A 10 -36.55 44.74 -17.02
CA GLN A 10 -36.38 44.30 -15.64
C GLN A 10 -35.73 42.91 -15.55
N VAL A 11 -36.12 41.97 -16.41
CA VAL A 11 -35.50 40.64 -16.48
C VAL A 11 -34.04 40.73 -16.90
N MET A 12 -33.70 41.58 -17.87
CA MET A 12 -32.31 41.79 -18.30
C MET A 12 -31.45 42.39 -17.19
N LEU A 13 -31.97 43.33 -16.40
CA LEU A 13 -31.26 43.89 -15.24
C LEU A 13 -30.95 42.83 -14.18
N VAL A 14 -31.91 41.95 -13.89
CA VAL A 14 -31.70 40.84 -12.94
C VAL A 14 -30.64 39.88 -13.47
N LEU A 15 -30.69 39.53 -14.75
CA LEU A 15 -29.74 38.60 -15.38
C LEU A 15 -28.30 39.14 -15.31
N VAL A 16 -28.10 40.42 -15.62
CA VAL A 16 -26.77 41.08 -15.52
C VAL A 16 -26.27 41.09 -14.08
N GLY A 17 -27.17 41.34 -13.11
CA GLY A 17 -26.83 41.29 -11.68
C GLY A 17 -26.35 39.90 -11.25
N VAL A 18 -27.06 38.85 -11.65
CA VAL A 18 -26.70 37.45 -11.32
C VAL A 18 -25.36 37.05 -11.94
N ILE A 19 -25.14 37.39 -13.21
CA ILE A 19 -23.87 37.10 -13.91
C ILE A 19 -22.69 37.82 -13.24
N GLY A 20 -22.88 39.06 -12.79
CA GLY A 20 -21.87 39.81 -12.05
C GLY A 20 -21.47 39.14 -10.74
N ILE A 21 -22.45 38.66 -9.97
CA ILE A 21 -22.21 37.95 -8.70
C ILE A 21 -21.47 36.62 -8.95
N VAL A 22 -21.91 35.83 -9.94
CA VAL A 22 -21.26 34.56 -10.29
C VAL A 22 -19.80 34.78 -10.71
N SER A 23 -19.54 35.82 -11.51
CA SER A 23 -18.18 36.16 -11.96
C SER A 23 -17.27 36.55 -10.80
N LEU A 24 -17.79 37.28 -9.81
CA LEU A 24 -17.06 37.65 -8.59
C LEU A 24 -16.68 36.42 -7.75
N VAL A 25 -17.61 35.47 -7.60
CA VAL A 25 -17.39 34.23 -6.85
C VAL A 25 -16.32 33.36 -7.54
N VAL A 26 -16.39 33.22 -8.86
CA VAL A 26 -15.40 32.46 -9.64
C VAL A 26 -14.02 33.13 -9.56
N GLY A 27 -13.95 34.45 -9.69
CA GLY A 27 -12.69 35.20 -9.55
C GLY A 27 -12.07 35.05 -8.17
N ALA A 28 -12.89 35.14 -7.11
CA ALA A 28 -12.44 34.92 -5.73
C ALA A 28 -11.97 33.48 -5.48
N TYR A 29 -12.68 32.49 -6.03
CA TYR A 29 -12.30 31.08 -5.92
C TYR A 29 -10.96 30.79 -6.62
N ASN A 30 -10.78 31.32 -7.83
CA ASN A 30 -9.53 31.15 -8.58
C ASN A 30 -8.34 31.85 -7.88
N SER A 31 -8.57 33.04 -7.32
CA SER A 31 -7.58 33.74 -6.50
C SER A 31 -7.22 32.95 -5.23
N SER A 32 -8.21 32.33 -4.58
CA SER A 32 -8.02 31.49 -3.39
C SER A 32 -7.19 30.24 -3.67
N ILE A 33 -7.45 29.56 -4.81
CA ILE A 33 -6.65 28.41 -5.27
C ILE A 33 -5.18 28.82 -5.50
N LEU A 34 -4.94 29.98 -6.13
CA LEU A 34 -3.58 30.49 -6.40
C LEU A 34 -2.80 30.80 -5.09
N ILE A 35 -3.48 31.39 -4.11
CA ILE A 35 -2.89 31.72 -2.79
C ILE A 35 -2.63 30.44 -1.97
N SER A 36 -3.51 29.45 -2.06
CA SER A 36 -3.35 28.15 -1.39
C SER A 36 -2.17 27.36 -1.94
N GLY A 37 -1.91 27.45 -3.25
CA GLY A 37 -0.74 26.85 -3.90
C GLY A 37 0.59 27.35 -3.33
N ARG A 38 0.72 28.66 -3.05
CA ARG A 38 1.95 29.25 -2.45
C ARG A 38 2.32 28.64 -1.11
N ARG A 39 1.35 28.22 -0.29
CA ARG A 39 1.61 27.59 1.00
C ARG A 39 2.15 26.17 0.87
N GLN A 40 1.85 25.47 -0.23
CA GLN A 40 2.40 24.15 -0.52
C GLN A 40 3.85 24.25 -1.03
N PHE A 41 4.19 25.28 -1.81
CA PHE A 41 5.57 25.52 -2.25
C PHE A 41 6.55 25.74 -1.07
N LEU A 42 6.12 26.41 0.00
CA LEU A 42 6.96 26.57 1.20
C LEU A 42 7.27 25.24 1.90
N LYS A 43 6.41 24.22 1.78
CA LYS A 43 6.69 22.89 2.33
C LYS A 43 7.72 22.12 1.50
N ILE A 44 7.80 22.41 0.19
CA ILE A 44 8.78 21.78 -0.70
C ILE A 44 10.20 22.25 -0.33
N GLU A 45 10.38 23.54 -0.04
CA GLU A 45 11.67 24.09 0.39
C GLU A 45 12.14 23.50 1.73
N VAL A 46 11.21 23.30 2.67
CA VAL A 46 11.50 22.61 3.95
C VAL A 46 11.87 21.14 3.71
N LEU A 47 11.20 20.47 2.78
CA LEU A 47 11.53 19.08 2.41
C LEU A 47 12.93 18.97 1.78
N GLU A 48 13.32 19.90 0.91
CA GLU A 48 14.67 19.93 0.33
C GLU A 48 15.73 20.11 1.41
N GLN A 49 15.47 20.95 2.41
CA GLN A 49 16.36 21.16 3.53
C GLN A 49 16.50 19.89 4.41
N ASP A 50 15.38 19.19 4.67
CA ASP A 50 15.39 17.93 5.42
C ASP A 50 16.16 16.83 4.66
N ILE A 51 16.01 16.76 3.33
CA ILE A 51 16.77 15.83 2.48
C ILE A 51 18.27 16.14 2.54
N ALA A 52 18.66 17.41 2.46
CA ALA A 52 20.07 17.81 2.54
C ALA A 52 20.69 17.47 3.90
N LYS A 53 19.93 17.64 4.98
CA LYS A 53 20.35 17.28 6.34
C LYS A 53 20.53 15.77 6.49
N LEU A 54 19.58 14.97 6.00
CA LEU A 54 19.68 13.50 6.00
C LEU A 54 20.88 13.02 5.18
N GLN A 55 21.16 13.64 4.02
CA GLN A 55 22.37 13.31 3.25
C GLN A 55 23.66 13.62 4.00
N GLN A 56 23.71 14.71 4.76
CA GLN A 56 24.87 15.00 5.62
C GLN A 56 25.01 13.98 6.74
N GLU A 57 23.92 13.60 7.42
CA GLU A 57 23.94 12.57 8.46
C GLU A 57 24.41 11.20 7.89
N ILE A 58 23.94 10.83 6.70
CA ILE A 58 24.41 9.63 5.98
C ILE A 58 25.90 9.74 5.65
N LYS A 59 26.37 10.90 5.18
CA LYS A 59 27.79 11.12 4.87
C LYS A 59 28.66 11.06 6.12
N GLU A 60 28.18 11.58 7.25
CA GLU A 60 28.90 11.53 8.52
C GLU A 60 28.95 10.08 9.04
N LEU A 61 27.84 9.33 8.98
CA LEU A 61 27.78 7.90 9.31
C LEU A 61 28.72 7.08 8.42
N LYS A 62 28.72 7.35 7.11
CA LYS A 62 29.64 6.74 6.15
C LYS A 62 31.10 7.12 6.42
N SER A 63 31.37 8.32 6.90
CA SER A 63 32.75 8.75 7.26
C SER A 63 33.24 8.14 8.57
N LYS A 64 32.34 7.84 9.51
CA LYS A 64 32.64 7.10 10.75
C LYS A 64 32.89 5.61 10.46
N GLN A 65 32.53 5.13 9.28
CA GLN A 65 32.89 3.81 8.77
C GLN A 65 34.02 3.94 7.73
N LEU A 66 35.26 3.69 8.13
CA LEU A 66 36.39 3.51 7.19
C LEU A 66 37.14 2.22 7.56
N PRO A 67 37.80 1.52 6.61
CA PRO A 67 37.55 1.43 5.17
C PRO A 67 37.53 -0.04 4.67
N VAL A 68 36.76 -0.37 3.63
CA VAL A 68 37.11 -1.50 2.75
C VAL A 68 37.34 -0.95 1.36
N GLU A 69 38.63 -0.92 1.06
CA GLU A 69 39.37 -0.86 -0.20
C GLU A 69 38.63 -0.68 -1.54
N GLU A 70 39.21 0.22 -2.30
CA GLU A 70 39.07 0.60 -3.70
C GLU A 70 39.00 -0.50 -4.77
N SER A 71 38.29 -0.14 -5.86
CA SER A 71 38.70 -0.34 -7.27
C SER A 71 38.58 -1.71 -7.92
N GLN A 72 37.60 -1.84 -8.83
CA GLN A 72 37.87 -1.88 -10.28
C GLN A 72 36.58 -1.74 -11.12
N PRO A 73 36.64 -1.09 -12.30
CA PRO A 73 35.52 -0.98 -13.23
C PRO A 73 35.45 -2.23 -14.10
N VAL A 74 34.24 -2.64 -14.53
CA VAL A 74 33.91 -3.16 -15.88
C VAL A 74 32.53 -3.85 -15.89
N ALA A 75 31.82 -3.58 -17.00
CA ALA A 75 30.67 -4.28 -17.57
C ALA A 75 29.28 -4.06 -16.95
N ILE A 76 28.47 -3.29 -17.68
CA ILE A 76 27.01 -3.32 -17.65
C ILE A 76 26.59 -4.73 -18.08
N VAL A 77 26.30 -5.59 -17.11
CA VAL A 77 25.49 -6.80 -17.29
C VAL A 77 24.08 -6.42 -16.82
N PRO A 78 23.00 -6.74 -17.56
CA PRO A 78 21.65 -6.52 -17.07
C PRO A 78 21.53 -7.24 -15.72
N PRO A 79 20.97 -6.63 -14.66
CA PRO A 79 20.88 -7.30 -13.38
C PRO A 79 20.02 -8.56 -13.54
N GLU A 80 20.66 -9.73 -13.51
CA GLU A 80 20.01 -10.92 -12.99
C GLU A 80 19.49 -10.57 -11.59
N PRO A 81 18.27 -11.01 -11.22
CA PRO A 81 17.73 -10.72 -9.92
C PRO A 81 18.63 -11.37 -8.87
N ASP A 82 19.45 -10.56 -8.20
CA ASP A 82 20.22 -10.99 -7.05
C ASP A 82 19.28 -11.73 -6.09
N PRO A 83 19.60 -12.97 -5.68
CA PRO A 83 18.94 -13.56 -4.54
C PRO A 83 19.16 -12.60 -3.39
N LEU A 84 18.08 -12.11 -2.78
CA LEU A 84 18.11 -11.39 -1.51
C LEU A 84 19.07 -12.10 -0.56
N GLU A 85 20.31 -11.61 -0.47
CA GLU A 85 21.26 -12.10 0.53
C GLU A 85 20.72 -11.61 1.86
N SER A 86 20.12 -12.55 2.59
CA SER A 86 19.73 -12.38 3.97
C SER A 86 20.99 -12.00 4.74
N THR A 87 21.07 -10.74 5.19
CA THR A 87 21.95 -10.37 6.30
C THR A 87 21.71 -11.39 7.41
N GLY A 88 22.75 -12.08 7.87
CA GLY A 88 22.69 -13.30 8.71
C GLY A 88 22.07 -13.20 10.11
N ALA A 89 21.09 -12.31 10.31
CA ALA A 89 20.10 -12.41 11.38
C ALA A 89 18.87 -13.12 10.78
N GLU A 90 18.52 -14.29 11.29
CA GLU A 90 17.24 -14.92 10.94
C GLU A 90 16.12 -13.93 11.31
N GLU A 91 15.35 -13.48 10.32
CA GLU A 91 14.22 -12.62 10.58
C GLU A 91 13.22 -13.37 11.48
N VAL A 92 12.65 -12.68 12.48
CA VAL A 92 11.77 -13.28 13.50
C VAL A 92 10.58 -14.06 12.89
N TRP A 93 10.21 -13.74 11.64
CA TRP A 93 9.13 -14.40 10.90
C TRP A 93 9.57 -15.54 9.99
N ALA A 94 10.86 -15.87 9.90
CA ALA A 94 11.39 -16.85 8.96
C ALA A 94 10.82 -18.26 9.20
N GLU A 95 10.72 -18.69 10.46
CA GLU A 95 10.12 -19.97 10.84
C GLU A 95 8.61 -19.99 10.51
N PHE A 96 7.88 -18.95 10.91
CA PHE A 96 6.47 -18.78 10.56
C PHE A 96 6.24 -18.87 9.04
N LEU A 97 7.09 -18.23 8.24
CA LEU A 97 6.96 -18.22 6.79
C LEU A 97 7.27 -19.59 6.18
N LYS A 98 8.26 -20.30 6.73
CA LYS A 98 8.59 -21.65 6.29
C LYS A 98 7.41 -22.59 6.54
N ASP A 99 6.82 -22.55 7.73
CA ASP A 99 5.68 -23.39 8.09
C ASP A 99 4.44 -23.03 7.28
N TYR A 100 4.17 -21.74 7.09
CA TYR A 100 3.13 -21.25 6.20
C TYR A 100 3.29 -21.79 4.77
N ASN A 101 4.50 -21.70 4.19
CA ASN A 101 4.73 -22.15 2.82
C ASN A 101 4.60 -23.68 2.68
N ASN A 102 4.96 -24.44 3.72
CA ASN A 102 4.75 -25.89 3.74
C ASN A 102 3.25 -26.24 3.77
N LEU A 103 2.47 -25.50 4.57
CA LEU A 103 1.02 -25.61 4.61
C LEU A 103 0.39 -25.25 3.25
N ALA A 104 0.75 -24.09 2.69
CA ALA A 104 0.22 -23.58 1.42
C ALA A 104 0.55 -24.50 0.23
N ALA A 105 1.70 -25.18 0.24
CA ALA A 105 2.05 -26.19 -0.76
C ALA A 105 1.23 -27.50 -0.63
N SER A 106 0.52 -27.69 0.48
CA SER A 106 -0.19 -28.92 0.81
C SER A 106 -1.72 -28.77 0.77
N MET A 107 -2.25 -27.75 0.10
CA MET A 107 -3.69 -27.45 0.10
C MET A 107 -4.58 -28.46 -0.65
N ASP A 108 -3.98 -29.29 -1.52
CA ASP A 108 -4.70 -30.33 -2.26
C ASP A 108 -4.98 -31.60 -1.42
N VAL A 109 -4.46 -31.69 -0.18
CA VAL A 109 -4.64 -32.87 0.66
C VAL A 109 -6.03 -32.89 1.34
N PRO A 110 -6.58 -34.08 1.61
CA PRO A 110 -7.76 -34.20 2.47
C PRO A 110 -7.48 -33.53 3.82
N LYS A 111 -8.45 -32.75 4.33
CA LYS A 111 -8.35 -32.00 5.60
C LYS A 111 -7.46 -30.76 5.59
N ALA A 112 -7.18 -30.16 4.43
CA ALA A 112 -6.48 -28.88 4.35
C ALA A 112 -7.11 -27.78 5.24
N LEU A 113 -8.45 -27.74 5.37
CA LEU A 113 -9.14 -26.81 6.26
C LEU A 113 -8.79 -27.02 7.74
N GLU A 114 -8.78 -28.27 8.23
CA GLU A 114 -8.41 -28.62 9.61
C GLU A 114 -6.95 -28.22 9.90
N ALA A 115 -6.05 -28.40 8.91
CA ALA A 115 -4.66 -27.96 9.00
C ALA A 115 -4.54 -26.42 9.08
N CYS A 116 -5.35 -25.69 8.30
CA CYS A 116 -5.40 -24.23 8.34
C CYS A 116 -5.92 -23.71 9.69
N GLU A 117 -6.98 -24.32 10.23
CA GLU A 117 -7.52 -23.98 11.55
C GLU A 117 -6.50 -24.22 12.66
N THR A 118 -5.79 -25.36 12.60
CA THR A 118 -4.72 -25.69 13.55
C THR A 118 -3.58 -24.68 13.46
N PHE A 119 -3.09 -24.39 12.26
CA PHE A 119 -2.03 -23.40 12.02
C PHE A 119 -2.43 -22.02 12.54
N ALA A 120 -3.65 -21.58 12.25
CA ALA A 120 -4.16 -20.29 12.70
C ALA A 120 -4.27 -20.21 14.23
N GLY A 121 -4.69 -21.28 14.89
CA GLY A 121 -4.73 -21.38 16.34
C GLY A 121 -3.34 -21.35 16.98
N THR A 122 -2.40 -22.13 16.46
CA THR A 122 -1.01 -22.21 16.97
C THR A 122 -0.30 -20.86 16.88
N HIS A 123 -0.45 -20.14 15.77
CA HIS A 123 0.19 -18.84 15.57
C HIS A 123 -0.68 -17.67 16.06
N GLN A 124 -1.89 -17.91 16.58
CA GLN A 124 -2.84 -16.87 17.02
C GLN A 124 -3.08 -15.80 15.94
N LEU A 125 -3.40 -16.25 14.73
CA LEU A 125 -3.54 -15.38 13.56
C LEU A 125 -4.78 -14.49 13.67
N THR A 126 -4.61 -13.25 13.23
CA THR A 126 -5.71 -12.33 12.97
C THR A 126 -6.12 -12.43 11.50
N PHE A 127 -7.41 -12.58 11.23
CA PHE A 127 -7.91 -12.74 9.87
C PHE A 127 -8.36 -11.40 9.29
N LEU A 128 -7.87 -11.05 8.10
CA LEU A 128 -8.17 -9.79 7.45
C LEU A 128 -8.87 -10.00 6.11
N ILE A 129 -9.80 -9.11 5.78
CA ILE A 129 -10.43 -8.99 4.48
C ILE A 129 -10.14 -7.61 3.88
N CYS A 130 -9.97 -7.52 2.58
CA CYS A 130 -9.95 -6.23 1.89
C CYS A 130 -11.38 -5.68 1.82
N LEU A 131 -11.62 -4.52 2.44
CA LEU A 131 -12.91 -3.83 2.45
C LEU A 131 -13.07 -2.89 1.26
N ASP A 132 -11.98 -2.26 0.84
CA ASP A 132 -11.95 -1.32 -0.27
C ASP A 132 -10.55 -1.31 -0.86
N HIS A 133 -10.36 -1.97 -2.00
CA HIS A 133 -9.08 -2.08 -2.68
C HIS A 133 -8.68 -0.79 -3.42
N ALA A 134 -9.65 0.10 -3.70
CA ALA A 134 -9.47 1.31 -4.50
C ALA A 134 -9.59 2.61 -3.68
N ALA A 135 -9.65 2.51 -2.36
CA ALA A 135 -9.73 3.65 -1.46
C ALA A 135 -8.62 4.67 -1.75
N GLN A 136 -8.98 5.95 -1.85
CA GLN A 136 -8.02 7.03 -2.03
C GLN A 136 -7.73 7.73 -0.70
N GLU A 137 -6.45 7.78 -0.31
CA GLU A 137 -5.97 8.56 0.84
C GLU A 137 -4.83 9.47 0.33
N ASN A 138 -4.98 10.79 0.51
CA ASN A 138 -4.03 11.81 0.02
C ASN A 138 -3.72 11.74 -1.49
N GLY A 139 -4.68 11.30 -2.31
CA GLY A 139 -4.52 11.17 -3.76
C GLY A 139 -3.78 9.90 -4.21
N MET A 140 -3.43 9.01 -3.29
CA MET A 140 -2.87 7.68 -3.58
C MET A 140 -3.90 6.59 -3.28
N ILE A 141 -3.87 5.51 -4.06
CA ILE A 141 -4.64 4.30 -3.77
C ILE A 141 -4.02 3.64 -2.55
N SER A 142 -4.81 3.46 -1.49
CA SER A 142 -4.42 2.83 -0.23
C SER A 142 -5.55 1.90 0.21
N PRO A 143 -5.44 0.58 0.00
CA PRO A 143 -6.51 -0.35 0.34
C PRO A 143 -6.85 -0.32 1.83
N LYS A 144 -8.13 -0.52 2.15
CA LYS A 144 -8.63 -0.63 3.51
C LYS A 144 -8.90 -2.08 3.87
N PHE A 145 -8.47 -2.46 5.06
CA PHE A 145 -8.65 -3.82 5.57
C PHE A 145 -9.47 -3.81 6.86
N GLY A 146 -10.20 -4.91 7.08
CA GLY A 146 -10.97 -5.15 8.29
C GLY A 146 -10.71 -6.54 8.84
N GLU A 147 -10.93 -6.70 10.13
CA GLU A 147 -10.83 -8.00 10.80
C GLU A 147 -12.12 -8.80 10.61
N VAL A 148 -11.99 -10.10 10.33
CA VAL A 148 -13.10 -11.04 10.25
C VAL A 148 -12.90 -12.18 11.25
N LYS A 149 -13.97 -12.87 11.61
CA LYS A 149 -13.91 -13.97 12.60
C LYS A 149 -13.66 -15.33 11.96
N GLN A 150 -14.13 -15.51 10.73
CA GLN A 150 -14.05 -16.79 10.04
C GLN A 150 -12.83 -16.84 9.13
N LEU A 151 -12.10 -17.94 9.22
CA LEU A 151 -10.90 -18.18 8.42
C LEU A 151 -11.23 -18.17 6.92
N ALA A 152 -12.36 -18.77 6.51
CA ALA A 152 -12.81 -18.84 5.11
C ALA A 152 -13.34 -17.50 4.53
N GLU A 153 -13.63 -16.51 5.37
CA GLU A 153 -14.06 -15.17 4.91
C GLU A 153 -12.87 -14.24 4.65
N SER A 154 -11.67 -14.62 5.09
CA SER A 154 -10.49 -13.76 5.08
C SER A 154 -9.68 -13.87 3.80
N ASN A 155 -9.14 -12.77 3.32
CA ASN A 155 -8.17 -12.79 2.23
C ASN A 155 -6.73 -12.93 2.73
N TYR A 156 -6.46 -12.52 3.98
CA TYR A 156 -5.12 -12.49 4.56
C TYR A 156 -5.13 -13.03 5.99
N TRP A 157 -3.99 -13.58 6.38
CA TRP A 157 -3.69 -13.92 7.77
C TRP A 157 -2.54 -13.03 8.27
N ALA A 158 -2.74 -12.43 9.43
CA ALA A 158 -1.79 -11.54 10.07
C ALA A 158 -1.27 -12.17 11.37
N TRP A 159 0.04 -12.36 11.43
CA TRP A 159 0.76 -12.81 12.61
C TRP A 159 1.38 -11.62 13.34
N ALA A 160 1.13 -11.50 14.65
CA ALA A 160 1.68 -10.41 15.46
C ALA A 160 3.17 -10.65 15.73
N VAL A 161 4.03 -9.68 15.42
CA VAL A 161 5.45 -9.78 15.74
C VAL A 161 5.64 -9.52 17.24
N PRO A 162 6.19 -10.46 18.03
CA PRO A 162 6.22 -10.36 19.49
C PRO A 162 6.89 -9.10 20.05
N GLU A 163 7.83 -8.50 19.32
CA GLU A 163 8.71 -7.43 19.83
C GLU A 163 8.40 -6.02 19.29
N THR A 164 7.49 -5.87 18.30
CA THR A 164 7.38 -4.63 17.51
C THR A 164 6.15 -3.78 17.83
N GLY A 165 5.40 -4.09 18.90
CA GLY A 165 4.37 -3.19 19.44
C GLY A 165 3.27 -2.79 18.45
N GLY A 166 2.72 -3.76 17.71
CA GLY A 166 1.60 -3.54 16.76
C GLY A 166 1.96 -3.64 15.28
N ALA A 167 3.16 -4.16 14.95
CA ALA A 167 3.48 -4.61 13.61
C ALA A 167 3.09 -6.07 13.42
N PHE A 168 2.61 -6.38 12.22
CA PHE A 168 2.14 -7.70 11.83
C PHE A 168 2.82 -8.11 10.53
N VAL A 169 3.10 -9.40 10.43
CA VAL A 169 3.51 -10.03 9.18
C VAL A 169 2.27 -10.68 8.57
N VAL A 170 2.04 -10.37 7.30
CA VAL A 170 0.80 -10.68 6.62
C VAL A 170 1.08 -11.55 5.41
N VAL A 171 0.33 -12.64 5.31
CA VAL A 171 0.40 -13.64 4.24
C VAL A 171 -1.00 -13.84 3.63
N PRO A 172 -1.12 -14.23 2.35
CA PRO A 172 -2.42 -14.57 1.76
C PRO A 172 -3.07 -15.75 2.47
N ASN A 173 -4.39 -15.83 2.47
CA ASN A 173 -5.10 -17.02 2.91
C ASN A 173 -4.99 -18.13 1.83
N PRO A 174 -4.33 -19.27 2.11
CA PRO A 174 -4.09 -20.33 1.12
C PRO A 174 -5.34 -21.16 0.79
N LEU A 175 -6.48 -20.94 1.46
CA LEU A 175 -7.75 -21.61 1.10
C LEU A 175 -8.38 -21.08 -0.19
N HIS A 176 -7.97 -19.90 -0.64
CA HIS A 176 -8.50 -19.30 -1.84
C HIS A 176 -7.53 -19.50 -2.99
N ASP A 177 -8.04 -20.04 -4.09
CA ASP A 177 -7.31 -20.02 -5.36
C ASP A 177 -7.01 -18.56 -5.74
N TYR A 178 -5.83 -18.33 -6.30
CA TYR A 178 -5.41 -17.02 -6.77
C TYR A 178 -5.93 -16.79 -8.18
N ASP A 179 -7.07 -16.11 -8.27
CA ASP A 179 -7.73 -15.74 -9.52
C ASP A 179 -7.72 -14.21 -9.76
N GLU A 180 -8.29 -13.78 -10.89
CA GLU A 180 -8.33 -12.36 -11.26
C GLU A 180 -9.09 -11.53 -10.22
N LYS A 181 -10.14 -12.11 -9.62
CA LYS A 181 -10.96 -11.44 -8.61
C LYS A 181 -10.16 -11.21 -7.33
N LEU A 182 -9.46 -12.22 -6.82
CA LEU A 182 -8.60 -12.08 -5.65
C LEU A 182 -7.44 -11.13 -5.95
N HIS A 183 -6.88 -11.19 -7.15
CA HIS A 183 -5.81 -10.29 -7.61
C HIS A 183 -6.24 -8.82 -7.59
N THR A 184 -7.43 -8.52 -8.13
CA THR A 184 -7.88 -7.14 -8.39
C THR A 184 -8.77 -6.55 -7.31
N GLU A 185 -9.73 -7.31 -6.80
CA GLU A 185 -10.72 -6.87 -5.80
C GLU A 185 -10.29 -7.26 -4.38
N GLY A 186 -9.55 -8.36 -4.24
CA GLY A 186 -9.06 -8.85 -2.95
C GLY A 186 -7.93 -8.01 -2.33
N GLY A 187 -7.45 -6.98 -3.02
CA GLY A 187 -6.35 -6.10 -2.57
C GLY A 187 -4.94 -6.71 -2.75
N MET A 188 -4.83 -7.84 -3.46
CA MET A 188 -3.58 -8.60 -3.54
C MET A 188 -2.50 -7.86 -4.33
N LYS A 189 -2.85 -7.22 -5.45
CA LYS A 189 -1.88 -6.48 -6.28
C LYS A 189 -1.33 -5.23 -5.58
N GLU A 190 -2.08 -4.65 -4.65
CA GLU A 190 -1.62 -3.55 -3.79
C GLU A 190 -0.76 -4.06 -2.62
N THR A 191 -1.00 -5.29 -2.16
CA THR A 191 -0.34 -5.87 -0.97
C THR A 191 0.93 -6.63 -1.31
N PHE A 192 0.97 -7.32 -2.45
CA PHE A 192 2.05 -8.21 -2.86
C PHE A 192 2.45 -7.97 -4.31
N ALA A 193 3.75 -7.88 -4.55
CA ALA A 193 4.29 -8.10 -5.88
C ALA A 193 4.17 -9.59 -6.23
N SER A 194 3.62 -9.92 -7.40
CA SER A 194 3.43 -11.30 -7.86
C SER A 194 3.80 -11.47 -9.33
N ASN A 195 3.98 -12.72 -9.76
CA ASN A 195 4.12 -13.12 -11.16
C ASN A 195 2.77 -13.50 -11.81
N TYR A 196 1.66 -13.04 -11.24
CA TYR A 196 0.34 -13.35 -11.78
C TYR A 196 0.11 -12.61 -13.10
N GLU A 197 -0.37 -13.34 -14.11
CA GLU A 197 -0.73 -12.76 -15.42
C GLU A 197 -2.22 -12.94 -15.71
N SER A 198 -2.71 -14.18 -15.66
CA SER A 198 -4.13 -14.51 -15.86
C SER A 198 -4.44 -15.94 -15.39
N GLY A 199 -5.73 -16.28 -15.32
CA GLY A 199 -6.20 -17.63 -14.98
C GLY A 199 -6.33 -17.88 -13.47
N ILE A 200 -6.33 -19.15 -13.09
CA ILE A 200 -6.47 -19.60 -11.70
C ILE A 200 -5.17 -20.31 -11.31
N CYS A 201 -4.48 -19.77 -10.29
CA CYS A 201 -3.30 -20.37 -9.69
C CYS A 201 -3.67 -20.98 -8.34
N LYS A 202 -3.28 -22.23 -8.08
CA LYS A 202 -3.63 -22.96 -6.86
C LYS A 202 -2.53 -22.89 -5.80
N GLU A 203 -1.29 -22.71 -6.23
CA GLU A 203 -0.14 -22.71 -5.34
C GLU A 203 0.32 -21.26 -5.11
N ILE A 204 0.36 -20.84 -3.84
CA ILE A 204 0.91 -19.55 -3.43
C ILE A 204 2.14 -19.81 -2.57
N LYS A 205 3.29 -19.27 -2.99
CA LYS A 205 4.53 -19.28 -2.22
C LYS A 205 4.93 -17.86 -1.86
N VAL A 206 4.97 -17.56 -0.57
CA VAL A 206 5.40 -16.24 -0.09
C VAL A 206 6.93 -16.22 0.02
N ARG A 207 7.56 -15.30 -0.71
CA ARG A 207 9.01 -15.06 -0.68
C ARG A 207 9.38 -14.04 0.38
N LEU A 208 8.57 -12.99 0.48
CA LEU A 208 8.67 -11.95 1.49
C LEU A 208 7.25 -11.65 1.99
N PRO A 209 6.95 -11.78 3.28
CA PRO A 209 5.62 -11.46 3.79
C PRO A 209 5.42 -9.94 3.79
N ALA A 210 4.18 -9.49 3.65
CA ALA A 210 3.86 -8.07 3.77
C ALA A 210 3.93 -7.67 5.25
N LYS A 211 4.23 -6.39 5.53
CA LYS A 211 4.20 -5.85 6.90
C LYS A 211 3.10 -4.84 7.05
N PHE A 212 2.22 -5.09 8.01
CA PHE A 212 1.10 -4.23 8.33
C PHE A 212 1.30 -3.61 9.70
N GLN A 213 0.69 -2.45 9.90
CA GLN A 213 0.56 -1.86 11.23
C GLN A 213 -0.92 -1.67 11.55
N ASN A 214 -1.31 -2.09 12.75
CA ASN A 214 -2.63 -1.81 13.30
C ASN A 214 -2.53 -0.64 14.28
N ARG A 215 -3.23 0.47 13.98
CA ARG A 215 -3.42 1.57 14.93
C ARG A 215 -4.91 1.72 15.22
N LYS A 216 -5.34 1.28 16.41
CA LYS A 216 -6.73 1.39 16.88
C LYS A 216 -7.74 0.81 15.87
N GLY A 217 -7.43 -0.35 15.30
CA GLY A 217 -8.27 -1.03 14.30
C GLY A 217 -8.10 -0.55 12.86
N THR A 218 -7.26 0.47 12.62
CA THR A 218 -6.88 0.88 11.26
C THR A 218 -5.65 0.11 10.82
N TRP A 219 -5.81 -0.76 9.84
CA TRP A 219 -4.75 -1.54 9.22
C TRP A 219 -4.13 -0.77 8.05
N LYS A 220 -2.81 -0.60 8.06
CA LYS A 220 -2.06 0.01 6.96
C LYS A 220 -0.89 -0.86 6.53
N ILE A 221 -0.68 -0.97 5.23
CA ILE A 221 0.52 -1.59 4.66
C ILE A 221 1.69 -0.64 4.93
N ILE A 222 2.71 -1.14 5.63
CA ILE A 222 3.98 -0.44 5.87
C ILE A 222 5.04 -0.90 4.86
N GLN A 223 5.01 -2.18 4.50
CA GLN A 223 5.89 -2.75 3.49
C GLN A 223 5.10 -3.80 2.68
N PRO A 224 5.03 -3.69 1.34
CA PRO A 224 4.44 -4.72 0.51
C PRO A 224 5.29 -6.00 0.54
N GLY A 225 4.63 -7.15 0.35
CA GLY A 225 5.29 -8.44 0.27
C GLY A 225 5.61 -8.86 -1.16
N VAL A 226 6.17 -10.06 -1.31
CA VAL A 226 6.45 -10.71 -2.59
C VAL A 226 5.96 -12.15 -2.54
N ILE A 227 5.15 -12.53 -3.53
CA ILE A 227 4.64 -13.88 -3.69
C ILE A 227 4.96 -14.44 -5.07
N LYS A 228 5.01 -15.75 -5.17
CA LYS A 228 5.02 -16.50 -6.41
C LYS A 228 3.76 -17.35 -6.47
N VAL A 229 3.01 -17.24 -7.55
CA VAL A 229 1.80 -18.01 -7.81
C VAL A 229 2.02 -18.98 -8.96
N LYS A 230 1.36 -20.14 -8.90
CA LYS A 230 1.44 -21.20 -9.91
C LYS A 230 0.11 -21.95 -10.07
#